data_AF-A0A3D3X034-F1
#
_entry.id   AF-A0A3D3X034-F1
#
_cell.length_a   1.000
_cell.length_b   1.000
_cell.length_c   1.000
_cell.angle_alpha   90.00
_cell.angle_beta   90.00
_cell.angle_gamma   90.00
#
_symmetry.space_group_name_H-M   'P 1'
#
loop_
_entity.id
_entity.type
_entity.pdbx_description
1 polymer ?
#
loop_
_entity_poly.entity_id
_entity_poly.type
_entity_poly.pdbx_seq_one_letter_code
_entity_poly.pdbx_strand_id
1 'polypeptide(L)' 'MQIKNNSSMFIKEYTSEFVGRWDELIDWEKRGESEGGFFERILQEHGAKTVLDIASGTGYHTVTLNMNGFDCTGS' A
#
# COMPACT_ATOMS: atom_id res chain seq x y z
N MET A 1 12.01 16.35 21.59
CA MET A 1 11.87 16.00 20.16
C MET A 1 10.69 15.04 20.06
N GLN A 2 9.49 15.54 19.74
CA GLN A 2 8.28 14.71 19.70
C GLN A 2 8.15 14.07 18.32
N ILE A 3 8.20 12.74 18.27
CA ILE A 3 7.86 11.96 17.08
C ILE A 3 6.33 12.00 16.96
N LYS A 4 5.81 12.85 16.07
CA LYS A 4 4.38 12.85 15.74
C LYS A 4 4.09 11.64 14.87
N ASN A 5 3.39 10.66 15.44
CA ASN A 5 2.80 9.53 14.73
C ASN A 5 1.83 10.03 13.66
N ASN A 6 2.23 9.88 12.39
CA ASN A 6 1.46 10.34 11.22
C ASN A 6 0.39 9.33 10.77
N SER A 7 0.19 8.24 11.52
CA SER A 7 -0.75 7.15 11.18
C SER A 7 -2.23 7.53 11.29
N SER A 8 -2.57 8.69 11.86
CA SER A 8 -3.96 9.12 12.06
C SER A 8 -4.58 9.83 10.85
N MET A 9 -3.79 10.24 9.85
CA MET A 9 -4.32 10.88 8.64
C MET A 9 -4.82 9.87 7.60
N PHE A 10 -4.22 8.68 7.51
CA PHE A 10 -4.60 7.69 6.51
C PHE A 10 -5.98 7.09 6.73
N ILE A 11 -6.44 6.93 7.98
CA ILE A 11 -7.75 6.34 8.28
C ILE A 11 -8.89 7.36 8.04
N LYS A 12 -8.60 8.66 8.01
CA LYS A 12 -9.61 9.71 7.96
C LYS A 12 -10.09 10.06 6.53
N GLU A 13 -9.33 9.69 5.51
CA GLU A 13 -9.69 9.91 4.10
C GLU A 13 -10.56 8.78 3.51
N TYR A 14 -10.78 7.68 4.24
CA TYR A 14 -11.71 6.62 3.84
C TYR A 14 -13.12 6.95 4.32
N THR A 15 -13.78 7.87 3.62
CA THR A 15 -15.21 8.11 3.82
C THR A 15 -16.02 6.89 3.35
N SER A 16 -17.19 6.69 3.96
CA SER A 16 -18.12 5.59 3.64
C SER A 16 -18.56 5.55 2.17
N GLU A 17 -18.45 6.67 1.44
CA GLU A 17 -18.70 6.77 0.00
C GLU A 17 -17.59 6.11 -0.85
N PHE A 18 -16.35 6.04 -0.32
CA PHE A 18 -15.25 5.32 -0.95
C PHE A 18 -15.46 3.82 -0.79
N VAL A 19 -15.80 3.35 0.42
CA VAL A 19 -16.05 1.93 0.74
C VAL A 19 -17.13 1.31 -0.17
N GLY A 20 -18.17 2.07 -0.56
CA GLY A 20 -19.22 1.58 -1.47
C GLY A 20 -18.77 1.40 -2.94
N ARG A 21 -17.69 2.07 -3.37
CA ARG A 21 -17.04 1.83 -4.68
C ARG A 21 -15.95 0.76 -4.60
N TRP A 22 -15.56 0.33 -3.40
CA TRP A 22 -14.57 -0.72 -3.16
C TRP A 22 -15.17 -2.13 -3.29
N ASP A 23 -16.48 -2.31 -3.38
CA ASP A 23 -17.06 -3.59 -3.84
C ASP A 23 -16.74 -3.88 -5.32
N GLU A 24 -16.29 -2.88 -6.08
CA GLU A 24 -15.65 -3.03 -7.41
C GLU A 24 -14.11 -3.23 -7.32
N LEU A 25 -13.58 -3.59 -6.14
CA LEU A 25 -12.23 -4.16 -5.97
C LEU A 25 -12.15 -5.56 -6.59
N ILE A 26 -12.25 -5.55 -7.90
CA ILE A 26 -12.13 -6.69 -8.79
C ILE A 26 -10.70 -7.23 -8.67
N ASP A 27 -10.56 -8.20 -7.76
CA ASP A 27 -9.54 -9.23 -7.73
C ASP A 27 -8.11 -8.83 -7.32
N TRP A 28 -7.98 -8.03 -6.26
CA TRP A 28 -6.69 -7.79 -5.60
C TRP A 28 -6.01 -9.08 -5.13
N GLU A 29 -6.80 -10.09 -4.74
CA GLU A 29 -6.31 -11.41 -4.38
C GLU A 29 -5.66 -12.08 -5.60
N LYS A 30 -6.38 -12.23 -6.71
CA LYS A 30 -5.78 -12.78 -7.95
C LYS A 30 -4.64 -11.95 -8.49
N ARG A 31 -4.67 -10.62 -8.31
CA ARG A 31 -3.53 -9.78 -8.67
C ARG A 31 -2.31 -10.10 -7.80
N GLY A 32 -2.50 -10.28 -6.50
CA GLY A 32 -1.44 -10.72 -5.59
C GLY A 32 -0.90 -12.10 -5.93
N GLU A 33 -1.78 -13.04 -6.24
CA GLU A 33 -1.40 -14.37 -6.71
C GLU A 33 -0.62 -14.32 -8.04
N SER A 34 -1.07 -13.48 -8.98
CA SER A 34 -0.42 -13.32 -10.29
C SER A 34 0.93 -12.60 -10.20
N GLU A 35 1.09 -11.65 -9.28
CA GLU A 35 2.35 -10.92 -9.08
C GLU A 35 3.33 -11.71 -8.19
N GLY A 36 2.83 -12.64 -7.34
CA GLY A 36 3.65 -13.65 -6.66
C GLY A 36 4.76 -13.08 -5.77
N GLY A 37 4.50 -11.93 -5.14
CA GLY A 37 5.46 -11.26 -4.25
C GLY A 37 6.70 -10.71 -4.97
N PHE A 38 6.60 -10.41 -6.27
CA PHE A 38 7.72 -9.97 -7.08
C PHE A 38 8.43 -8.73 -6.52
N PHE A 39 7.66 -7.70 -6.14
CA PHE A 39 8.21 -6.44 -5.65
C PHE A 39 8.82 -6.59 -4.26
N GLU A 40 8.11 -7.26 -3.35
CA GLU A 40 8.55 -7.51 -1.97
C GLU A 40 9.88 -8.23 -1.95
N ARG A 41 10.02 -9.29 -2.77
CA ARG A 41 11.26 -10.06 -2.87
C ARG A 41 12.43 -9.18 -3.32
N ILE A 42 12.28 -8.44 -4.43
CA ILE A 42 13.35 -7.59 -4.95
C ILE A 42 13.74 -6.52 -3.93
N LEU A 43 12.75 -5.87 -3.30
CA LEU A 43 12.98 -4.84 -2.31
C LEU A 43 13.68 -5.40 -1.06
N GLN A 44 13.27 -6.59 -0.59
CA GLN A 44 13.91 -7.28 0.54
C GLN A 44 15.35 -7.68 0.22
N GLU A 45 15.62 -8.23 -0.97
CA GLU A 45 16.96 -8.62 -1.42
C GLU A 45 17.94 -7.44 -1.41
N HIS A 46 17.45 -6.23 -1.69
CA HIS A 46 18.24 -5.01 -1.65
C HIS A 46 18.22 -4.30 -0.30
N GLY A 47 17.55 -4.87 0.71
CA GLY A 47 17.46 -4.29 2.05
C GLY A 47 16.65 -2.99 2.11
N ALA A 48 15.79 -2.74 1.13
CA ALA A 48 14.96 -1.53 1.09
C ALA A 48 14.02 -1.48 2.30
N LYS A 49 13.83 -0.28 2.84
CA LYS A 49 12.93 -0.01 3.98
C LYS A 49 11.87 1.01 3.65
N THR A 50 12.24 2.06 2.92
CA THR A 50 11.35 3.13 2.48
C THR A 50 11.13 3.06 0.97
N VAL A 51 9.88 3.14 0.53
CA VAL A 51 9.49 3.02 -0.88
C VAL A 51 8.56 4.17 -1.26
N LEU A 52 8.74 4.74 -2.46
CA LEU A 52 7.84 5.72 -3.04
C LEU A 52 7.15 5.12 -4.27
N ASP A 53 5.84 4.92 -4.18
CA ASP A 53 4.97 4.47 -5.26
C ASP A 53 4.44 5.69 -6.01
N ILE A 54 5.15 6.09 -7.07
CA ILE A 54 4.86 7.32 -7.84
C ILE A 54 3.60 7.23 -8.72
N ALA A 55 3.02 6.04 -8.87
CA ALA A 55 1.88 5.79 -9.74
C ALA A 55 0.85 4.93 -8.99
N SER A 56 0.53 5.37 -7.77
CA SER A 56 -0.15 4.54 -6.77
C SER A 56 -1.56 4.13 -7.18
N GLY A 57 -2.22 4.90 -8.05
CA GLY A 57 -3.54 4.57 -8.58
C GLY A 57 -4.56 4.35 -7.46
N THR A 58 -5.18 3.18 -7.41
CA THR A 58 -6.11 2.80 -6.31
C THR A 58 -5.40 2.42 -5.01
N GLY A 59 -4.07 2.48 -4.97
CA GLY A 59 -3.25 2.23 -3.79
C GLY A 59 -2.88 0.77 -3.56
N TYR A 60 -3.12 -0.16 -4.50
CA TYR A 60 -2.87 -1.59 -4.30
C TYR A 60 -1.42 -1.87 -3.85
N HIS A 61 -0.43 -1.42 -4.62
CA HIS A 61 0.99 -1.65 -4.30
C HIS A 61 1.40 -0.93 -3.02
N THR A 62 0.99 0.33 -2.86
CA THR A 62 1.23 1.09 -1.64
C THR A 62 0.71 0.35 -0.39
N VAL A 63 -0.52 -0.16 -0.41
CA VAL A 63 -1.13 -0.89 0.71
C VAL A 63 -0.42 -2.22 0.94
N THR A 64 -0.22 -3.02 -0.10
CA THR A 64 0.40 -4.36 0.00
C THR A 64 1.83 -4.27 0.52
N LEU A 65 2.62 -3.29 0.06
CA LEU A 65 3.98 -3.09 0.56
C LEU A 65 3.99 -2.65 2.03
N ASN A 66 3.08 -1.77 2.45
CA ASN A 66 2.94 -1.43 3.87
C ASN A 66 2.55 -2.63 4.73
N MET A 67 1.63 -3.49 4.26
CA MET A 67 1.25 -4.72 4.96
C MET A 67 2.42 -5.72 5.09
N ASN A 68 3.35 -5.71 4.12
CA ASN A 68 4.57 -6.52 4.15
C ASN A 68 5.75 -5.86 4.89
N GLY A 69 5.51 -4.75 5.61
CA GLY A 69 6.47 -4.15 6.52
C GLY A 69 7.43 -3.13 5.91
N PHE A 70 7.16 -2.66 4.70
CA PHE A 70 7.84 -1.50 4.12
C PHE A 70 7.18 -0.19 4.59
N ASP A 71 7.97 0.87 4.70
CA ASP A 71 7.46 2.23 4.83
C ASP A 71 7.21 2.79 3.43
N CYS A 72 6.02 2.52 2.88
CA CYS A 72 5.67 2.89 1.52
C CYS A 72 4.74 4.10 1.48
N THR A 73 5.10 5.13 0.71
CA THR A 73 4.25 6.30 0.44
C THR A 73 3.82 6.29 -1.03
N GLY A 74 2.54 6.51 -1.30
CA GLY A 74 2.00 6.68 -2.65
C GLY A 74 1.86 8.14 -3.06
N SER A 75 2.01 8.43 -4.36
CA SER A 75 1.69 9.72 -5.00
C SER A 75 0.69 9.55 -6.13
#